data_AF-A0A961UQT4-F1
#
_entry.id   AF-A0A961UQT4-F1
#
_cell.length_a   1.000
_cell.length_b   1.000
_cell.length_c   1.000
_cell.angle_alpha   90.00
_cell.angle_beta   90.00
_cell.angle_gamma   90.00
#
_symmetry.space_group_name_H-M   'P 1'
#
loop_
_entity.id
_entity.type
_entity.pdbx_description
1 polymer ?
#
loop_
_entity_poly.entity_id
_entity_poly.type
_entity_poly.pdbx_seq_one_letter_code
_entity_poly.pdbx_strand_id
1 'polypeptide(L)'
;NATLHNEDEIARKDIRVGDTVVIQRAGDVIPQVVSVVMEKRPKGAEPYVFPHVCPVCHSHAVRDTDEKGEEDVVRRCTGGLICPAQAKERLKHFVSRNALDIEGLGEEKIELFYDEGLIRRPVDIFTLQARDEKSNNPLAERKGFGKRSVEKMFAAIEARRRVPLERFIYALGIRHVGETTAKDLARAYGSWDALRASVDAAVSGGKESEAYAEIDNIEGIGATVVDALVDFFGEEHNTEALDKLLEQIEVTHFERMQTTHSPVTGKTVVFTGTLLRLTRNEAKAQAERFGAKVAGSVSKKTDYVIAGAEAGSKLDKARELGVTVLTEDEWLELVGQG
;
A
#
# COMPACT_ATOMS: atom_id res chain seq x y z
N ASN A 1 0.96 24.55 -14.24
CA ASN A 1 -0.39 24.27 -13.70
C ASN A 1 -0.37 24.51 -12.19
N ALA A 2 -1.54 24.63 -11.55
CA ALA A 2 -1.68 24.72 -10.11
C ALA A 2 -2.80 23.77 -9.65
N THR A 3 -2.64 23.14 -8.49
CA THR A 3 -3.67 22.25 -7.93
C THR A 3 -4.83 23.04 -7.33
N LEU A 4 -6.03 22.47 -7.45
CA LEU A 4 -7.26 22.92 -6.79
C LEU A 4 -7.67 21.99 -5.64
N HIS A 5 -6.84 20.98 -5.34
CA HIS A 5 -7.04 19.94 -4.32
C HIS A 5 -8.20 19.00 -4.60
N ASN A 6 -9.45 19.42 -4.38
CA ASN A 6 -10.64 18.56 -4.52
C ASN A 6 -11.92 19.40 -4.73
N GLU A 7 -13.05 18.71 -4.93
CA GLU A 7 -14.37 19.31 -5.13
C GLU A 7 -14.77 20.27 -3.99
N ASP A 8 -14.46 19.91 -2.74
CA ASP A 8 -14.81 20.71 -1.56
C ASP A 8 -13.97 22.00 -1.48
N GLU A 9 -12.68 21.95 -1.81
CA GLU A 9 -11.81 23.14 -1.85
C GLU A 9 -12.19 24.11 -2.96
N ILE A 10 -12.62 23.59 -4.12
CA ILE A 10 -13.14 24.42 -5.22
C ILE A 10 -14.39 25.17 -4.76
N ALA A 11 -15.32 24.47 -4.11
CA ALA A 11 -16.55 25.07 -3.58
C ALA A 11 -16.26 26.07 -2.46
N ARG A 12 -15.40 25.70 -1.49
CA ARG A 12 -15.02 26.55 -0.34
C ARG A 12 -14.39 27.87 -0.77
N LYS A 13 -13.58 27.86 -1.84
CA LYS A 13 -12.92 29.06 -2.39
C LYS A 13 -13.75 29.75 -3.48
N ASP A 14 -14.92 29.22 -3.82
CA ASP A 14 -15.79 29.68 -4.93
C ASP A 14 -15.00 29.90 -6.23
N ILE A 15 -14.16 28.94 -6.61
CA ILE A 15 -13.30 29.07 -7.80
C ILE A 15 -14.11 28.79 -9.06
N ARG A 16 -14.03 29.70 -10.03
CA ARG A 16 -14.78 29.63 -11.29
C ARG A 16 -13.86 29.68 -12.50
N VAL A 17 -14.32 29.13 -13.61
CA VAL A 17 -13.59 29.20 -14.88
C VAL A 17 -13.50 30.67 -15.32
N GLY A 18 -12.28 31.13 -15.60
CA GLY A 18 -12.00 32.52 -15.99
C GLY A 18 -11.66 33.48 -14.84
N ASP A 19 -11.71 33.02 -13.58
CA ASP A 19 -11.32 33.84 -12.44
C ASP A 19 -9.83 34.27 -12.49
N THR A 20 -9.56 35.48 -12.01
CA THR A 20 -8.20 35.87 -11.63
C THR A 20 -7.91 35.33 -10.23
N VAL A 21 -6.81 34.59 -10.07
CA VAL A 21 -6.48 33.90 -8.81
C VAL A 21 -5.12 34.28 -8.26
N VAL A 22 -4.97 34.15 -6.95
CA VAL A 22 -3.67 34.24 -6.26
C VAL A 22 -3.07 32.84 -6.18
N ILE A 23 -1.88 32.68 -6.75
CA ILE A 23 -1.14 31.42 -6.75
C ILE A 23 0.02 31.54 -5.75
N GLN A 24 0.20 30.49 -4.96
CA GLN A 24 1.36 30.35 -4.08
C GLN A 24 2.16 29.11 -4.49
N ARG A 25 3.48 29.28 -4.58
CA ARG A 25 4.43 28.18 -4.73
C ARG A 25 5.38 28.19 -3.53
N ALA A 26 5.41 27.10 -2.78
CA ALA A 26 6.37 26.89 -1.69
C ALA A 26 7.43 25.89 -2.19
N GLY A 27 8.65 26.37 -2.40
CA GLY A 27 9.75 25.53 -2.91
C GLY A 27 9.49 24.95 -4.30
N ASP A 28 9.99 23.73 -4.52
CA ASP A 28 9.87 22.99 -5.79
C ASP A 28 8.66 22.04 -5.85
N VAL A 29 7.54 22.45 -5.25
CA VAL A 29 6.26 21.72 -5.27
C VAL A 29 5.29 22.35 -6.28
N ILE A 30 4.32 21.56 -6.76
CA ILE A 30 3.21 22.02 -7.61
C ILE A 30 2.53 23.24 -6.94
N PRO A 31 2.41 24.39 -7.62
CA PRO A 31 1.75 25.57 -7.07
C PRO A 31 0.28 25.29 -6.69
N GLN A 32 -0.25 26.03 -5.71
CA GLN A 32 -1.65 25.95 -5.31
C GLN A 32 -2.39 27.26 -5.51
N VAL A 33 -3.69 27.19 -5.78
CA VAL A 33 -4.57 28.36 -5.76
C VAL A 33 -4.97 28.66 -4.30
N VAL A 34 -4.61 29.86 -3.84
CA VAL A 34 -4.89 30.31 -2.47
C VAL A 34 -6.28 30.92 -2.38
N SER A 35 -6.61 31.84 -3.28
CA SER A 35 -7.89 32.56 -3.31
C SER A 35 -8.19 33.13 -4.70
N VAL A 36 -9.45 33.52 -4.90
CA VAL A 36 -9.92 34.29 -6.06
C VAL A 36 -9.80 35.79 -5.76
N VAL A 37 -9.42 36.59 -6.75
CA VAL A 37 -9.47 38.06 -6.72
C VAL A 37 -10.86 38.49 -7.19
N MET A 38 -11.79 38.59 -6.25
CA MET A 38 -13.23 38.77 -6.53
C MET A 38 -13.53 40.03 -7.34
N GLU A 39 -12.75 41.11 -7.15
CA GLU A 39 -12.91 42.38 -7.85
C GLU A 39 -12.64 42.28 -9.35
N LYS A 40 -11.93 41.22 -9.78
CA LYS A 40 -11.57 40.96 -11.18
C LYS A 40 -12.39 39.83 -11.82
N ARG A 41 -13.40 39.30 -11.12
CA ARG A 41 -14.23 38.22 -11.65
C ARG A 41 -14.98 38.69 -12.91
N PRO A 42 -14.83 37.97 -14.04
CA PRO A 42 -15.61 38.27 -15.24
C PRO A 42 -17.12 38.12 -14.98
N LYS A 43 -17.92 38.98 -15.64
CA LYS A 43 -19.38 38.82 -15.63
C LYS A 43 -19.75 37.51 -16.33
N GLY A 44 -20.59 36.71 -15.69
CA GLY A 44 -21.01 35.41 -16.22
C GLY A 44 -20.07 34.24 -15.86
N ALA A 45 -19.11 34.42 -14.95
CA ALA A 45 -18.32 33.30 -14.44
C ALA A 45 -19.21 32.30 -13.67
N GLU A 46 -19.27 31.07 -14.17
CA GLU A 46 -20.09 29.99 -13.60
C GLU A 46 -19.27 29.10 -12.64
N PRO A 47 -19.90 28.60 -11.55
CA PRO A 47 -19.27 27.61 -10.69
C PRO A 47 -18.80 26.38 -11.46
N TYR A 48 -17.65 25.84 -11.07
CA TYR A 48 -17.17 24.58 -11.65
C TYR A 48 -18.01 23.41 -11.13
N VAL A 49 -18.62 22.66 -12.06
CA VAL A 49 -19.36 21.43 -11.73
C VAL A 49 -18.40 20.25 -11.81
N PHE A 50 -18.14 19.61 -10.66
CA PHE A 50 -17.24 18.46 -10.61
C PHE A 50 -17.85 17.26 -11.36
N PRO A 51 -17.07 16.52 -12.16
CA PRO A 51 -17.61 15.44 -12.97
C PRO A 51 -18.06 14.24 -12.11
N HIS A 52 -19.31 13.80 -12.33
CA HIS A 52 -19.87 12.56 -11.75
C HIS A 52 -19.66 11.32 -12.64
N VAL A 53 -19.06 11.52 -13.81
CA VAL A 53 -18.60 10.48 -14.73
C VAL A 53 -17.13 10.72 -15.04
N CYS A 54 -16.34 9.66 -15.08
CA CYS A 54 -14.92 9.77 -15.35
C CYS A 54 -14.70 10.36 -16.75
N PRO A 55 -13.93 11.45 -16.91
CA PRO A 55 -13.69 12.06 -18.22
C PRO A 55 -12.80 11.20 -19.13
N VAL A 56 -12.26 10.09 -18.63
CA VAL A 56 -11.39 9.17 -19.38
C VAL A 56 -12.15 7.93 -19.85
N CYS A 57 -12.80 7.21 -18.93
CA CYS A 57 -13.46 5.94 -19.24
C CYS A 57 -14.99 5.99 -19.15
N HIS A 58 -15.56 7.15 -18.81
CA HIS A 58 -17.01 7.39 -18.70
C HIS A 58 -17.75 6.56 -17.64
N SER A 59 -17.04 5.75 -16.85
CA SER A 59 -17.59 5.08 -15.65
C SER A 59 -18.04 6.10 -14.61
N HIS A 60 -18.89 5.69 -13.68
CA HIS A 60 -19.28 6.55 -12.57
C HIS A 60 -18.06 7.05 -11.76
N ALA A 61 -18.18 8.25 -11.23
CA ALA A 61 -17.22 8.83 -10.29
C ALA A 61 -17.92 9.08 -8.96
N VAL A 62 -17.52 8.37 -7.91
CA VAL A 62 -18.20 8.34 -6.61
C VAL A 62 -17.25 8.75 -5.48
N ARG A 63 -17.80 9.25 -4.38
CA ARG A 63 -17.06 9.39 -3.12
C ARG A 63 -17.31 8.11 -2.31
N ASP A 64 -16.25 7.58 -1.72
CA ASP A 64 -16.40 6.45 -0.82
C ASP A 64 -16.98 6.93 0.50
N THR A 65 -17.70 6.07 1.21
CA THR A 65 -18.27 6.38 2.52
C THR A 65 -17.57 5.50 3.55
N ASP A 66 -17.14 6.10 4.66
CA ASP A 66 -16.53 5.35 5.75
C ASP A 66 -17.59 4.62 6.61
N GLU A 67 -17.13 3.86 7.60
CA GLU A 67 -18.01 3.10 8.51
C GLU A 67 -18.96 3.97 9.34
N LYS A 68 -18.69 5.28 9.44
CA LYS A 68 -19.51 6.25 10.17
C LYS A 68 -20.54 6.94 9.27
N GLY A 69 -20.53 6.66 7.96
CA GLY A 69 -21.39 7.32 6.99
C GLY A 69 -20.84 8.64 6.47
N GLU A 70 -19.57 8.97 6.75
CA GLU A 70 -18.93 10.20 6.26
C GLU A 70 -18.34 9.96 4.86
N GLU A 71 -18.62 10.87 3.92
CA GLU A 71 -18.07 10.79 2.56
C GLU A 71 -16.61 11.26 2.53
N ASP A 72 -15.77 10.53 1.79
CA ASP A 72 -14.41 10.94 1.45
C ASP A 72 -14.44 12.26 0.65
N VAL A 73 -13.50 13.15 0.94
CA VAL A 73 -13.31 14.42 0.22
C VAL A 73 -12.91 14.20 -1.25
N VAL A 74 -12.43 13.00 -1.58
CA VAL A 74 -11.99 12.64 -2.93
C VAL A 74 -13.03 11.78 -3.65
N ARG A 75 -13.51 12.30 -4.79
CA ARG A 75 -14.29 11.54 -5.77
C ARG A 75 -13.37 10.73 -6.68
N ARG A 76 -13.63 9.43 -6.83
CA ARG A 76 -12.81 8.51 -7.64
C ARG A 76 -13.64 7.81 -8.70
N CYS A 77 -12.98 7.51 -9.82
CA CYS A 77 -13.55 6.72 -10.90
C CYS A 77 -13.73 5.26 -10.44
N THR A 78 -14.91 4.69 -10.68
CA THR A 78 -15.23 3.28 -10.38
C THR A 78 -14.83 2.33 -11.51
N GLY A 79 -14.31 2.88 -12.62
CA GLY A 79 -13.96 2.12 -13.82
C GLY A 79 -12.82 1.13 -13.65
N GLY A 80 -12.11 1.14 -12.53
CA GLY A 80 -11.13 0.12 -12.15
C GLY A 80 -10.29 -0.39 -13.34
N LEU A 81 -10.57 -1.62 -13.75
CA LEU A 81 -9.88 -2.33 -14.84
C LEU A 81 -10.08 -1.74 -16.24
N ILE A 82 -11.23 -1.13 -16.51
CA ILE A 82 -11.54 -0.56 -17.83
C ILE A 82 -11.02 0.87 -17.98
N CYS A 83 -10.56 1.49 -16.88
CA CYS A 83 -10.06 2.85 -16.92
C CYS A 83 -8.58 2.88 -17.33
N PRO A 84 -8.23 3.38 -18.53
CA PRO A 84 -6.83 3.42 -18.97
C PRO A 84 -5.99 4.37 -18.11
N ALA A 85 -6.57 5.43 -17.53
CA ALA A 85 -5.87 6.29 -16.59
C ALA A 85 -5.46 5.52 -15.32
N GLN A 86 -6.37 4.73 -14.74
CA GLN A 86 -6.01 3.90 -13.58
C GLN A 86 -4.99 2.83 -13.93
N ALA A 87 -5.12 2.20 -15.10
CA ALA A 87 -4.17 1.19 -15.56
C ALA A 87 -2.75 1.77 -15.72
N LYS A 88 -2.62 2.96 -16.34
CA LYS A 88 -1.35 3.69 -16.46
C LYS A 88 -0.79 4.05 -15.09
N GLU A 89 -1.59 4.63 -14.18
CA GLU A 89 -1.12 4.98 -12.83
C GLU A 89 -0.68 3.77 -12.01
N ARG A 90 -1.38 2.62 -12.11
CA ARG A 90 -0.95 1.38 -11.48
C ARG A 90 0.40 0.89 -12.00
N LEU A 91 0.65 1.00 -13.31
CA LEU A 91 1.93 0.65 -13.91
C LEU A 91 3.04 1.62 -13.47
N LYS A 92 2.76 2.94 -13.43
CA LYS A 92 3.69 3.96 -12.92
C LYS A 92 4.05 3.70 -11.45
N HIS A 93 3.07 3.36 -10.63
CA HIS A 93 3.26 2.96 -9.24
C HIS A 93 4.14 1.71 -9.13
N PHE A 94 3.82 0.66 -9.90
CA PHE A 94 4.55 -0.61 -9.89
C PHE A 94 6.05 -0.44 -10.17
N VAL A 95 6.41 0.42 -11.12
CA VAL A 95 7.82 0.68 -11.50
C VAL A 95 8.51 1.75 -10.65
N SER A 96 7.77 2.43 -9.76
CA SER A 96 8.26 3.56 -8.99
C SER A 96 9.41 3.21 -8.04
N ARG A 97 10.13 4.25 -7.59
CA ARG A 97 11.30 4.13 -6.71
C ARG A 97 11.06 3.39 -5.40
N ASN A 98 9.84 3.44 -4.83
CA ASN A 98 9.54 2.74 -3.58
C ASN A 98 8.92 1.34 -3.84
N ALA A 99 8.48 1.06 -5.06
CA ALA A 99 7.92 -0.21 -5.51
C ALA A 99 9.00 -1.13 -6.10
N LEU A 100 9.05 -1.39 -7.41
CA LEU A 100 10.13 -2.23 -7.96
C LEU A 100 11.40 -1.44 -8.31
N ASP A 101 11.35 -0.11 -8.35
CA ASP A 101 12.50 0.74 -8.70
C ASP A 101 13.16 0.30 -10.01
N ILE A 102 12.38 0.35 -11.09
CA ILE A 102 12.84 0.01 -12.44
C ILE A 102 13.28 1.30 -13.13
N GLU A 103 14.57 1.60 -13.00
CA GLU A 103 15.16 2.78 -13.64
C GLU A 103 15.01 2.74 -15.16
N GLY A 104 14.75 3.91 -15.74
CA GLY A 104 14.61 4.03 -17.19
C GLY A 104 13.23 3.64 -17.74
N LEU A 105 12.30 3.17 -16.90
CA LEU A 105 10.88 2.95 -17.25
C LEU A 105 9.99 3.96 -16.50
N GLY A 106 10.21 5.25 -16.73
CA GLY A 106 9.46 6.34 -16.09
C GLY A 106 8.07 6.60 -16.70
N GLU A 107 7.38 7.60 -16.16
CA GLU A 107 6.02 8.00 -16.53
C GLU A 107 5.78 8.07 -18.04
N GLU A 108 6.56 8.89 -18.76
CA GLU A 108 6.40 9.08 -20.22
C GLU A 108 6.50 7.78 -21.02
N LYS A 109 7.38 6.86 -20.60
CA LYS A 109 7.57 5.57 -21.27
C LYS A 109 6.44 4.60 -20.95
N ILE A 110 5.97 4.58 -19.70
CA ILE A 110 4.79 3.78 -19.33
C ILE A 110 3.58 4.22 -20.15
N GLU A 111 3.35 5.52 -20.28
CA GLU A 111 2.24 6.03 -21.08
C GLU A 111 2.37 5.64 -22.55
N LEU A 112 3.53 5.90 -23.15
CA LEU A 112 3.81 5.55 -24.55
C LEU A 112 3.64 4.05 -24.81
N PHE A 113 4.26 3.21 -23.99
CA PHE A 113 4.19 1.75 -24.15
C PHE A 113 2.79 1.21 -23.89
N TYR A 114 2.01 1.84 -23.02
CA TYR A 114 0.62 1.49 -22.83
C TYR A 114 -0.25 1.83 -24.03
N ASP A 115 -0.09 3.04 -24.57
CA ASP A 115 -0.86 3.52 -25.72
C ASP A 115 -0.53 2.73 -26.99
N GLU A 116 0.72 2.33 -27.18
CA GLU A 116 1.15 1.43 -28.25
C GLU A 116 0.77 -0.05 -28.00
N GLY A 117 0.24 -0.39 -26.82
CA GLY A 117 -0.13 -1.75 -26.46
C GLY A 117 1.05 -2.69 -26.19
N LEU A 118 2.26 -2.15 -26.02
CA LEU A 118 3.44 -2.92 -25.63
C LEU A 118 3.34 -3.40 -24.18
N ILE A 119 2.81 -2.57 -23.27
CA ILE A 119 2.65 -2.90 -21.85
C ILE A 119 1.20 -2.60 -21.43
N ARG A 120 0.44 -3.60 -21.01
CA ARG A 120 -0.91 -3.41 -20.46
C ARG A 120 -1.00 -3.82 -18.99
N ARG A 121 -0.11 -4.72 -18.55
CA ARG A 121 -0.07 -5.31 -17.21
C ARG A 121 1.39 -5.46 -16.73
N PRO A 122 1.63 -5.62 -15.42
CA PRO A 122 2.99 -5.76 -14.89
C PRO A 122 3.84 -6.87 -15.54
N VAL A 123 3.24 -8.04 -15.82
CA VAL A 123 3.94 -9.15 -16.50
C VAL A 123 4.47 -8.78 -17.89
N ASP A 124 3.81 -7.84 -18.58
CA ASP A 124 4.23 -7.39 -19.90
C ASP A 124 5.58 -6.67 -19.86
N ILE A 125 5.95 -6.09 -18.70
CA ILE A 125 7.24 -5.43 -18.47
C ILE A 125 8.37 -6.45 -18.54
N PHE A 126 8.24 -7.56 -17.81
CA PHE A 126 9.27 -8.60 -17.71
C PHE A 126 9.39 -9.48 -18.97
N THR A 127 8.36 -9.48 -19.81
CA THR A 127 8.37 -10.17 -21.11
C THR A 127 8.64 -9.22 -22.29
N LEU A 128 8.79 -7.92 -22.03
CA LEU A 128 8.93 -6.90 -23.07
C LEU A 128 10.14 -7.14 -23.96
N GLN A 129 11.31 -7.42 -23.38
CA GLN A 129 12.54 -7.63 -24.13
C GLN A 129 12.41 -8.80 -25.13
N ALA A 130 11.92 -9.94 -24.67
CA ALA A 130 11.74 -11.12 -25.53
C ALA A 130 10.73 -10.89 -26.66
N ARG A 131 9.74 -10.02 -26.44
CA ARG A 131 8.79 -9.59 -27.49
C ARG A 131 9.42 -8.57 -28.43
N ASP A 132 10.22 -7.64 -27.91
CA ASP A 132 10.95 -6.63 -28.69
C ASP A 132 11.98 -7.26 -29.65
N GLU A 133 12.71 -8.28 -29.20
CA GLU A 133 13.67 -9.03 -30.03
C GLU A 133 13.02 -9.76 -31.21
N LYS A 134 11.73 -10.07 -31.11
CA LYS A 134 10.94 -10.71 -32.17
C LYS A 134 10.12 -9.70 -32.99
N SER A 135 10.18 -8.42 -32.63
CA SER A 135 9.42 -7.36 -33.27
C SER A 135 10.04 -6.97 -34.62
N ASN A 136 9.20 -6.68 -35.61
CA ASN A 136 9.64 -6.07 -36.87
C ASN A 136 10.01 -4.59 -36.72
N ASN A 137 9.80 -4.00 -35.53
CA ASN A 137 10.16 -2.63 -35.20
C ASN A 137 10.71 -2.58 -33.75
N PRO A 138 11.94 -3.08 -33.52
CA PRO A 138 12.57 -3.09 -32.20
C PRO A 138 12.71 -1.69 -31.61
N LEU A 139 12.59 -1.56 -30.30
CA LEU A 139 12.67 -0.26 -29.61
C LEU A 139 13.95 0.48 -29.93
N ALA A 140 15.10 -0.21 -29.99
CA ALA A 140 16.41 0.40 -30.26
C ALA A 140 16.54 1.04 -31.67
N GLU A 141 15.64 0.74 -32.59
CA GLU A 141 15.61 1.28 -33.95
C GLU A 141 14.62 2.46 -34.09
N ARG A 142 13.81 2.73 -33.06
CA ARG A 142 12.80 3.78 -33.08
C ARG A 142 13.41 5.15 -32.77
N LYS A 143 12.89 6.18 -33.43
CA LYS A 143 13.25 7.57 -33.15
C LYS A 143 12.96 7.90 -31.68
N GLY A 144 13.95 8.46 -30.98
CA GLY A 144 13.86 8.78 -29.55
C GLY A 144 14.32 7.67 -28.61
N PHE A 145 14.58 6.47 -29.12
CA PHE A 145 15.07 5.32 -28.35
C PHE A 145 16.50 4.97 -28.75
N GLY A 146 17.48 5.63 -28.13
CA GLY A 146 18.88 5.29 -28.35
C GLY A 146 19.20 3.87 -27.87
N LYS A 147 19.94 3.08 -28.66
CA LYS A 147 20.33 1.69 -28.36
C LYS A 147 20.78 1.47 -26.91
N ARG A 148 21.71 2.30 -26.43
CA ARG A 148 22.23 2.23 -25.04
C ARG A 148 21.17 2.53 -23.98
N SER A 149 20.19 3.39 -24.28
CA SER A 149 19.08 3.67 -23.34
C SER A 149 18.14 2.47 -23.24
N VAL A 150 17.88 1.78 -24.35
CA VAL A 150 17.03 0.59 -24.39
C VAL A 150 17.71 -0.56 -23.66
N GLU A 151 18.99 -0.81 -23.93
CA GLU A 151 19.81 -1.81 -23.23
C GLU A 151 19.80 -1.59 -21.70
N LYS A 152 19.99 -0.35 -21.24
CA LYS A 152 19.93 -0.01 -19.82
C LYS A 152 18.56 -0.26 -19.20
N MET A 153 17.48 0.08 -19.91
CA MET A 153 16.12 -0.15 -19.44
C MET A 153 15.83 -1.65 -19.28
N PHE A 154 16.22 -2.47 -20.26
CA PHE A 154 16.06 -3.92 -20.16
C PHE A 154 16.93 -4.52 -19.04
N ALA A 155 18.17 -4.05 -18.87
CA ALA A 155 19.01 -4.46 -17.75
C ALA A 155 18.39 -4.08 -16.38
N ALA A 156 17.75 -2.91 -16.29
CA ALA A 156 17.06 -2.49 -15.07
C ALA A 156 15.82 -3.35 -14.77
N ILE A 157 15.05 -3.74 -15.79
CA ILE A 157 13.93 -4.69 -15.65
C ILE A 157 14.45 -6.04 -15.14
N GLU A 158 15.50 -6.56 -15.77
CA GLU A 158 16.09 -7.86 -15.43
C GLU A 158 16.65 -7.88 -13.99
N ALA A 159 17.28 -6.78 -13.56
CA ALA A 159 17.78 -6.62 -12.19
C ALA A 159 16.66 -6.67 -11.12
N ARG A 160 15.39 -6.52 -11.53
CA ARG A 160 14.21 -6.59 -10.65
C ARG A 160 13.43 -7.89 -10.80
N ARG A 161 14.06 -8.97 -11.27
CA ARG A 161 13.48 -10.33 -11.16
C ARG A 161 13.48 -10.90 -9.76
N ARG A 162 14.32 -10.41 -8.85
CA ARG A 162 14.28 -10.76 -7.43
C ARG A 162 13.85 -9.54 -6.63
N VAL A 163 12.68 -9.62 -6.00
CA VAL A 163 12.03 -8.45 -5.38
C VAL A 163 11.80 -8.69 -3.88
N PRO A 164 12.21 -7.77 -3.00
CA PRO A 164 11.88 -7.83 -1.57
C PRO A 164 10.37 -7.88 -1.32
N LEU A 165 9.92 -8.72 -0.38
CA LEU A 165 8.50 -8.96 -0.09
C LEU A 165 7.72 -7.67 0.17
N GLU A 166 8.23 -6.77 1.01
CA GLU A 166 7.58 -5.51 1.36
C GLU A 166 7.40 -4.59 0.15
N ARG A 167 8.38 -4.59 -0.75
CA ARG A 167 8.34 -3.80 -1.99
C ARG A 167 7.37 -4.39 -2.99
N PHE A 168 7.31 -5.72 -3.06
CA PHE A 168 6.35 -6.43 -3.90
C PHE A 168 4.91 -6.15 -3.45
N ILE A 169 4.61 -6.29 -2.15
CA ILE A 169 3.28 -6.01 -1.59
C ILE A 169 2.88 -4.56 -1.88
N TYR A 170 3.78 -3.60 -1.64
CA TYR A 170 3.53 -2.20 -1.94
C TYR A 170 3.24 -1.98 -3.43
N ALA A 171 4.01 -2.63 -4.32
CA ALA A 171 3.88 -2.48 -5.78
C ALA A 171 2.54 -2.98 -6.34
N LEU A 172 1.84 -3.88 -5.64
CA LEU A 172 0.49 -4.34 -6.05
C LEU A 172 -0.52 -3.18 -6.10
N GLY A 173 -0.25 -2.07 -5.41
CA GLY A 173 -1.11 -0.89 -5.43
C GLY A 173 -2.50 -1.16 -4.84
N ILE A 174 -2.58 -2.10 -3.89
CA ILE A 174 -3.81 -2.41 -3.17
C ILE A 174 -4.19 -1.19 -2.33
N ARG A 175 -5.46 -0.82 -2.40
CA ARG A 175 -5.99 0.36 -1.70
C ARG A 175 -5.71 0.22 -0.19
N HIS A 176 -5.38 1.32 0.47
CA HIS A 176 -5.01 1.38 1.90
C HIS A 176 -3.72 0.64 2.29
N VAL A 177 -3.05 -0.06 1.36
CA VAL A 177 -1.76 -0.71 1.58
C VAL A 177 -0.63 0.21 1.11
N GLY A 178 -0.22 1.11 2.00
CA GLY A 178 0.94 1.98 1.78
C GLY A 178 2.27 1.28 2.10
N GLU A 179 3.39 1.99 1.95
CA GLU A 179 4.73 1.45 2.18
C GLU A 179 4.92 0.90 3.60
N THR A 180 4.39 1.60 4.61
CA THR A 180 4.43 1.15 6.01
C THR A 180 3.62 -0.13 6.22
N THR A 181 2.37 -0.14 5.76
CA THR A 181 1.47 -1.31 5.84
C THR A 181 2.05 -2.53 5.12
N ALA A 182 2.64 -2.33 3.94
CA ALA A 182 3.30 -3.40 3.19
C ALA A 182 4.48 -4.01 3.97
N LYS A 183 5.25 -3.17 4.67
CA LYS A 183 6.34 -3.61 5.55
C LYS A 183 5.83 -4.34 6.79
N ASP A 184 4.72 -3.91 7.36
CA ASP A 184 4.10 -4.56 8.52
C ASP A 184 3.57 -5.96 8.15
N LEU A 185 2.91 -6.09 6.99
CA LEU A 185 2.52 -7.38 6.41
C LEU A 185 3.75 -8.27 6.15
N ALA A 186 4.78 -7.74 5.49
CA ALA A 186 6.01 -8.50 5.23
C ALA A 186 6.69 -8.97 6.52
N ARG A 187 6.73 -8.12 7.55
CA ARG A 187 7.27 -8.47 8.87
C ARG A 187 6.45 -9.58 9.53
N ALA A 188 5.12 -9.49 9.49
CA ALA A 188 4.22 -10.46 10.13
C ALA A 188 4.33 -11.86 9.50
N TYR A 189 4.32 -11.94 8.17
CA TYR A 189 4.25 -13.20 7.43
C TYR A 189 5.60 -13.76 7.01
N GLY A 190 6.59 -12.93 6.72
CA GLY A 190 7.96 -13.35 6.38
C GLY A 190 8.16 -13.92 4.96
N SER A 191 7.12 -14.47 4.34
CA SER A 191 7.16 -14.95 2.95
C SER A 191 5.89 -14.58 2.19
N TRP A 192 6.00 -14.55 0.86
CA TRP A 192 4.86 -14.35 -0.02
C TRP A 192 3.80 -15.45 0.18
N ASP A 193 4.22 -16.72 0.20
CA ASP A 193 3.30 -17.86 0.35
C ASP A 193 2.53 -17.82 1.67
N ALA A 194 3.18 -17.42 2.76
CA ALA A 194 2.54 -17.30 4.07
C ALA A 194 1.50 -16.17 4.10
N LEU A 195 1.82 -15.02 3.49
CA LEU A 195 0.86 -13.93 3.32
C LEU A 195 -0.31 -14.38 2.45
N ARG A 196 -0.03 -14.98 1.29
CA ARG A 196 -1.04 -15.41 0.32
C ARG A 196 -2.01 -16.41 0.93
N ALA A 197 -1.50 -17.44 1.60
CA ALA A 197 -2.33 -18.43 2.28
C ALA A 197 -3.23 -17.82 3.37
N SER A 198 -2.72 -16.84 4.13
CA SER A 198 -3.52 -16.15 5.14
C SER A 198 -4.64 -15.31 4.53
N VAL A 199 -4.36 -14.61 3.43
CA VAL A 199 -5.38 -13.79 2.76
C VAL A 199 -6.41 -14.67 2.05
N ASP A 200 -6.00 -15.74 1.36
CA ASP A 200 -6.92 -16.68 0.72
C ASP A 200 -7.86 -17.36 1.73
N ALA A 201 -7.36 -17.66 2.94
CA ALA A 201 -8.17 -18.16 4.04
C ALA A 201 -9.18 -17.11 4.54
N ALA A 202 -8.79 -15.83 4.59
CA ALA A 202 -9.68 -14.72 4.95
C ALA A 202 -10.76 -14.47 3.87
N VAL A 203 -10.38 -14.55 2.58
CA VAL A 203 -11.31 -14.48 1.45
C VAL A 203 -12.36 -15.60 1.54
N SER A 204 -11.91 -16.84 1.79
CA SER A 204 -12.80 -18.00 1.87
C SER A 204 -13.69 -18.00 3.12
N GLY A 205 -13.17 -17.50 4.24
CA GLY A 205 -13.86 -17.51 5.53
C GLY A 205 -14.69 -16.27 5.85
N GLY A 206 -14.48 -15.17 5.13
CA GLY A 206 -15.15 -13.89 5.37
C GLY A 206 -14.69 -13.16 6.64
N LYS A 207 -15.38 -12.07 6.98
CA LYS A 207 -15.01 -11.15 8.09
C LYS A 207 -14.95 -11.81 9.47
N GLU A 208 -15.75 -12.85 9.70
CA GLU A 208 -15.81 -13.56 10.98
C GLU A 208 -14.73 -14.66 11.11
N SER A 209 -13.89 -14.85 10.08
CA SER A 209 -12.88 -15.92 10.09
C SER A 209 -11.70 -15.62 11.00
N GLU A 210 -11.09 -16.69 11.53
CA GLU A 210 -9.84 -16.57 12.30
C GLU A 210 -8.72 -15.92 11.46
N ALA A 211 -8.67 -16.20 10.15
CA ALA A 211 -7.69 -15.61 9.24
C ALA A 211 -7.88 -14.10 9.05
N TYR A 212 -9.12 -13.63 8.90
CA TYR A 212 -9.42 -12.19 8.85
C TYR A 212 -8.98 -11.50 10.15
N ALA A 213 -9.40 -12.05 11.29
CA ALA A 213 -9.06 -11.53 12.60
C ALA A 213 -7.55 -11.51 12.85
N GLU A 214 -6.79 -12.46 12.29
CA GLU A 214 -5.33 -12.49 12.41
C GLU A 214 -4.64 -11.38 11.62
N ILE A 215 -5.10 -11.08 10.41
CA ILE A 215 -4.56 -9.97 9.62
C ILE A 215 -4.90 -8.64 10.31
N ASP A 216 -6.15 -8.47 10.76
CA ASP A 216 -6.62 -7.29 11.51
C ASP A 216 -5.81 -7.08 12.80
N ASN A 217 -5.31 -8.16 13.40
CA ASN A 217 -4.55 -8.13 14.63
C ASN A 217 -3.09 -7.66 14.48
N ILE A 218 -2.60 -7.52 13.26
CA ILE A 218 -1.25 -7.02 13.01
C ILE A 218 -1.20 -5.55 13.42
N GLU A 219 -0.16 -5.16 14.17
CA GLU A 219 0.00 -3.77 14.57
C GLU A 219 0.10 -2.84 13.34
N GLY A 220 -0.68 -1.75 13.35
CA GLY A 220 -0.74 -0.80 12.23
C GLY A 220 -1.72 -1.21 11.13
N ILE A 221 -2.35 -2.38 11.26
CA ILE A 221 -3.38 -2.89 10.35
C ILE A 221 -4.73 -2.81 11.07
N GLY A 222 -5.79 -2.59 10.29
CA GLY A 222 -7.17 -2.65 10.76
C GLY A 222 -8.11 -3.08 9.65
N ALA A 223 -9.39 -3.26 9.96
CA ALA A 223 -10.42 -3.82 9.09
C ALA A 223 -10.41 -3.26 7.66
N THR A 224 -10.24 -1.95 7.47
CA THR A 224 -10.17 -1.32 6.14
C THR A 224 -9.06 -1.89 5.25
N VAL A 225 -7.90 -2.22 5.83
CA VAL A 225 -6.78 -2.85 5.09
C VAL A 225 -7.10 -4.31 4.79
N VAL A 226 -7.68 -5.04 5.75
CA VAL A 226 -8.03 -6.44 5.56
C VAL A 226 -9.11 -6.59 4.49
N ASP A 227 -10.13 -5.74 4.53
CA ASP A 227 -11.18 -5.65 3.51
C ASP A 227 -10.56 -5.38 2.14
N ALA A 228 -9.64 -4.42 2.03
CA ALA A 228 -8.97 -4.13 0.75
C ALA A 228 -8.13 -5.32 0.22
N LEU A 229 -7.49 -6.09 1.11
CA LEU A 229 -6.81 -7.32 0.74
C LEU A 229 -7.82 -8.38 0.27
N VAL A 230 -8.87 -8.63 1.03
CA VAL A 230 -9.92 -9.61 0.69
C VAL A 230 -10.58 -9.26 -0.64
N ASP A 231 -10.93 -8.00 -0.86
CA ASP A 231 -11.51 -7.51 -2.12
C ASP A 231 -10.53 -7.72 -3.28
N PHE A 232 -9.24 -7.43 -3.09
CA PHE A 232 -8.24 -7.61 -4.15
C PHE A 232 -8.04 -9.08 -4.52
N PHE A 233 -7.87 -9.96 -3.53
CA PHE A 233 -7.57 -11.38 -3.73
C PHE A 233 -8.83 -12.24 -4.00
N GLY A 234 -10.03 -11.75 -3.66
CA GLY A 234 -11.30 -12.38 -4.00
C GLY A 234 -11.66 -12.28 -5.48
N GLU A 235 -10.98 -11.40 -6.22
CA GLU A 235 -11.18 -11.19 -7.64
C GLU A 235 -10.24 -12.08 -8.49
N GLU A 236 -10.82 -13.05 -9.20
CA GLU A 236 -10.09 -14.05 -10.00
C GLU A 236 -9.12 -13.42 -11.02
N HIS A 237 -9.51 -12.32 -11.66
CA HIS A 237 -8.66 -11.65 -12.63
C HIS A 237 -7.38 -11.04 -12.01
N ASN A 238 -7.42 -10.63 -10.73
CA ASN A 238 -6.24 -10.12 -10.03
C ASN A 238 -5.29 -11.26 -9.67
N THR A 239 -5.83 -12.38 -9.18
CA THR A 239 -5.04 -13.54 -8.80
C THR A 239 -4.38 -14.18 -10.02
N GLU A 240 -5.08 -14.35 -11.13
CA GLU A 240 -4.49 -14.82 -12.40
C GLU A 240 -3.38 -13.89 -12.92
N ALA A 241 -3.58 -12.58 -12.85
CA ALA A 241 -2.58 -11.61 -13.30
C ALA A 241 -1.31 -11.67 -12.42
N LEU A 242 -1.50 -11.91 -11.13
CA LEU A 242 -0.44 -12.04 -10.15
C LEU A 242 0.35 -13.33 -10.32
N ASP A 243 -0.33 -14.45 -10.56
CA ASP A 243 0.32 -15.75 -10.78
C ASP A 243 1.20 -15.69 -12.04
N LYS A 244 0.71 -15.09 -13.14
CA LYS A 244 1.51 -14.84 -14.34
C LYS A 244 2.71 -13.93 -14.10
N LEU A 245 2.60 -12.96 -13.19
CA LEU A 245 3.72 -12.11 -12.81
C LEU A 245 4.77 -12.92 -12.02
N LEU A 246 4.33 -13.75 -11.08
CA LEU A 246 5.19 -14.61 -10.24
C LEU A 246 5.92 -15.69 -11.05
N GLU A 247 5.43 -16.05 -12.24
CA GLU A 247 6.22 -16.86 -13.20
C GLU A 247 7.47 -16.13 -13.72
N GLN A 248 7.48 -14.79 -13.68
CA GLN A 248 8.57 -13.96 -14.21
C GLN A 248 9.52 -13.42 -13.14
N ILE A 249 9.11 -13.43 -11.86
CA ILE A 249 9.85 -12.86 -10.74
C ILE A 249 9.86 -13.79 -9.52
N GLU A 250 10.90 -13.70 -8.72
CA GLU A 250 11.03 -14.33 -7.41
C GLU A 250 10.82 -13.27 -6.32
N VAL A 251 9.87 -13.50 -5.42
CA VAL A 251 9.68 -12.65 -4.23
C VAL A 251 10.57 -13.19 -3.11
N THR A 252 11.56 -12.41 -2.70
CA THR A 252 12.50 -12.82 -1.65
C THR A 252 11.86 -12.67 -0.28
N HIS A 253 12.19 -13.60 0.63
CA HIS A 253 11.72 -13.57 2.02
C HIS A 253 12.08 -12.24 2.71
N PHE A 254 11.20 -11.83 3.62
CA PHE A 254 11.48 -10.70 4.50
C PHE A 254 12.42 -11.15 5.62
N GLU A 255 13.69 -10.79 5.51
CA GLU A 255 14.68 -11.05 6.55
C GLU A 255 14.39 -10.17 7.77
N ARG A 256 13.88 -10.79 8.84
CA ARG A 256 13.91 -10.14 10.14
C ARG A 256 15.37 -10.08 10.57
N MET A 257 15.90 -8.89 10.86
CA MET A 257 17.17 -8.76 11.56
C MET A 257 17.04 -9.46 12.91
N GLN A 258 17.36 -10.75 12.96
CA GLN A 258 17.46 -11.49 14.21
C GLN A 258 18.76 -11.05 14.87
N THR A 259 18.70 -9.98 15.66
CA THR A 259 19.90 -9.48 16.33
C THR A 259 20.39 -10.38 17.47
N THR A 260 19.56 -11.31 17.96
CA THR A 260 19.91 -12.26 19.03
C THR A 260 18.88 -13.38 19.08
N HIS A 261 19.32 -14.65 19.18
CA HIS A 261 18.44 -15.73 19.65
C HIS A 261 17.99 -15.41 21.08
N SER A 262 16.73 -15.02 21.24
CA SER A 262 16.14 -14.70 22.54
C SER A 262 15.04 -15.73 22.89
N PRO A 263 14.64 -15.84 24.16
CA PRO A 263 13.51 -16.68 24.56
C PRO A 263 12.17 -16.31 23.89
N VAL A 264 12.09 -15.11 23.32
CA VAL A 264 10.88 -14.56 22.69
C VAL A 264 10.96 -14.52 21.17
N THR A 265 12.03 -15.06 20.57
CA THR A 265 12.18 -15.10 19.11
C THR A 265 11.04 -15.90 18.46
N GLY A 266 10.35 -15.28 17.51
CA GLY A 266 9.23 -15.85 16.78
C GLY A 266 7.89 -15.88 17.55
N LYS A 267 7.90 -15.52 18.84
CA LYS A 267 6.72 -15.52 19.71
C LYS A 267 5.83 -14.32 19.46
N THR A 268 4.52 -14.49 19.56
CA THR A 268 3.54 -13.39 19.44
C THR A 268 3.27 -12.78 20.80
N VAL A 269 3.48 -11.46 20.90
CA VAL A 269 3.45 -10.71 22.15
C VAL A 269 2.45 -9.57 22.06
N VAL A 270 1.61 -9.41 23.07
CA VAL A 270 0.64 -8.31 23.18
C VAL A 270 0.93 -7.50 24.45
N PHE A 271 1.09 -6.20 24.31
CA PHE A 271 1.23 -5.28 25.43
C PHE A 271 -0.13 -4.65 25.76
N THR A 272 -0.53 -4.69 27.02
CA THR A 272 -1.77 -4.08 27.50
C THR A 272 -1.57 -3.35 28.83
N GLY A 273 -2.45 -2.39 29.12
CA GLY A 273 -2.32 -1.52 30.29
C GLY A 273 -1.20 -0.49 30.17
N THR A 274 -1.01 0.26 31.25
CA THR A 274 0.06 1.25 31.43
C THR A 274 1.28 0.58 32.03
N LEU A 275 2.37 0.58 31.29
CA LEU A 275 3.68 0.09 31.71
C LEU A 275 4.40 1.18 32.52
N LEU A 276 5.12 0.80 33.58
CA LEU A 276 5.76 1.69 34.55
C LEU A 276 7.24 1.95 34.23
N ARG A 277 7.96 0.98 33.68
CA ARG A 277 9.40 1.09 33.37
C ARG A 277 9.66 1.49 31.93
N LEU A 278 8.82 1.05 31.00
CA LEU A 278 8.92 1.35 29.58
C LEU A 278 7.66 2.04 29.08
N THR A 279 7.79 2.94 28.12
CA THR A 279 6.64 3.31 27.31
C THR A 279 6.19 2.13 26.46
N ARG A 280 4.91 2.10 26.08
CA ARG A 280 4.40 1.04 25.20
C ARG A 280 5.19 0.94 23.89
N ASN A 281 5.62 2.07 23.33
CA ASN A 281 6.42 2.08 22.10
C ASN A 281 7.82 1.50 22.31
N GLU A 282 8.46 1.80 23.45
CA GLU A 282 9.76 1.22 23.81
C GLU A 282 9.66 -0.29 24.04
N ALA A 283 8.63 -0.75 24.74
CA ALA A 283 8.40 -2.18 24.98
C ALA A 283 8.17 -2.95 23.67
N LYS A 284 7.43 -2.36 22.73
CA LYS A 284 7.23 -2.93 21.39
C LYS A 284 8.53 -2.98 20.59
N ALA A 285 9.25 -1.87 20.50
CA ALA A 285 10.53 -1.81 19.81
C ALA A 285 11.55 -2.80 20.41
N GLN A 286 11.52 -2.98 21.73
CA GLN A 286 12.33 -3.97 22.43
C GLN A 286 11.93 -5.39 22.04
N ALA A 287 10.64 -5.73 22.07
CA ALA A 287 10.14 -7.04 21.67
C ALA A 287 10.53 -7.39 20.23
N GLU A 288 10.35 -6.44 19.30
CA GLU A 288 10.75 -6.61 17.91
C GLU A 288 12.27 -6.81 17.76
N ARG A 289 13.09 -6.06 18.52
CA ARG A 289 14.55 -6.23 18.54
C ARG A 289 14.98 -7.61 19.04
N PHE A 290 14.22 -8.22 19.94
CA PHE A 290 14.43 -9.59 20.40
C PHE A 290 13.77 -10.66 19.50
N GLY A 291 13.19 -10.24 18.37
CA GLY A 291 12.64 -11.14 17.35
C GLY A 291 11.21 -11.62 17.61
N ALA A 292 10.50 -11.02 18.57
CA ALA A 292 9.08 -11.28 18.79
C ALA A 292 8.21 -10.59 17.73
N LYS A 293 7.01 -11.12 17.50
CA LYS A 293 5.94 -10.48 16.72
C LYS A 293 5.04 -9.70 17.66
N VAL A 294 4.85 -8.41 17.44
CA VAL A 294 3.92 -7.61 18.25
C VAL A 294 2.52 -7.66 17.61
N ALA A 295 1.50 -7.92 18.42
CA ALA A 295 0.10 -7.94 17.99
C ALA A 295 -0.75 -6.91 18.75
N GLY A 296 -1.81 -6.42 18.10
CA GLY A 296 -2.70 -5.39 18.63
C GLY A 296 -3.72 -5.89 19.65
N SER A 297 -4.06 -7.17 19.62
CA SER A 297 -5.11 -7.83 20.38
C SER A 297 -4.74 -9.29 20.68
N VAL A 298 -5.44 -9.90 21.65
CA VAL A 298 -5.16 -11.26 22.10
C VAL A 298 -5.95 -12.27 21.28
N SER A 299 -5.27 -13.32 20.82
CA SER A 299 -5.83 -14.47 20.11
C SER A 299 -5.24 -15.78 20.66
N LYS A 300 -5.75 -16.93 20.18
CA LYS A 300 -5.20 -18.26 20.54
C LYS A 300 -3.74 -18.45 20.13
N LYS A 301 -3.24 -17.65 19.18
CA LYS A 301 -1.86 -17.68 18.70
C LYS A 301 -0.94 -16.73 19.48
N THR A 302 -1.49 -15.94 20.40
CA THR A 302 -0.69 -15.11 21.30
C THR A 302 0.06 -16.02 22.27
N ASP A 303 1.39 -15.88 22.33
CA ASP A 303 2.22 -16.63 23.28
C ASP A 303 2.27 -15.93 24.64
N TYR A 304 2.42 -14.59 24.63
CA TYR A 304 2.55 -13.78 25.83
C TYR A 304 1.68 -12.52 25.81
N VAL A 305 1.06 -12.21 26.94
CA VAL A 305 0.43 -10.91 27.20
C VAL A 305 1.16 -10.23 28.34
N ILE A 306 1.78 -9.08 28.07
CA ILE A 306 2.46 -8.28 29.08
C ILE A 306 1.43 -7.29 29.63
N ALA A 307 1.07 -7.46 30.89
CA ALA A 307 0.05 -6.71 31.57
C ALA A 307 0.67 -5.66 32.49
N GLY A 308 0.51 -4.38 32.10
CA GLY A 308 0.76 -3.24 32.98
C GLY A 308 -0.43 -2.93 33.90
N ALA A 309 -0.35 -1.80 34.62
CA ALA A 309 -1.47 -1.30 35.39
C ALA A 309 -2.69 -1.09 34.47
N GLU A 310 -3.90 -1.39 34.96
CA GLU A 310 -5.15 -1.20 34.20
C GLU A 310 -5.19 -1.96 32.86
N ALA A 311 -4.65 -3.18 32.82
CA ALA A 311 -4.57 -4.03 31.62
C ALA A 311 -5.91 -4.37 30.93
N GLY A 312 -7.05 -4.14 31.60
CA GLY A 312 -8.39 -4.10 31.01
C GLY A 312 -8.80 -5.37 30.24
N SER A 313 -9.63 -5.20 29.21
CA SER A 313 -10.29 -6.29 28.46
C SER A 313 -9.35 -7.27 27.75
N LYS A 314 -8.12 -6.86 27.42
CA LYS A 314 -7.12 -7.76 26.81
C LYS A 314 -6.56 -8.77 27.81
N LEU A 315 -6.42 -8.38 29.08
CA LEU A 315 -5.99 -9.30 30.14
C LEU A 315 -7.06 -10.37 30.40
N ASP A 316 -8.32 -9.96 30.41
CA ASP A 316 -9.44 -10.89 30.59
C ASP A 316 -9.49 -11.90 29.44
N LYS A 317 -9.40 -11.42 28.20
CA LYS A 317 -9.33 -12.28 27.00
C LYS A 317 -8.12 -13.23 27.02
N ALA A 318 -6.97 -12.79 27.53
CA ALA A 318 -5.79 -13.65 27.69
C ALA A 318 -6.04 -14.80 28.66
N ARG A 319 -6.69 -14.52 29.80
CA ARG A 319 -7.06 -15.52 30.80
C ARG A 319 -8.07 -16.51 30.26
N GLU A 320 -9.08 -16.03 29.52
CA GLU A 320 -10.08 -16.89 28.87
C GLU A 320 -9.47 -17.86 27.86
N LEU A 321 -8.50 -17.37 27.07
CA LEU A 321 -7.81 -18.16 26.04
C LEU A 321 -6.65 -19.01 26.58
N GLY A 322 -6.34 -18.93 27.87
CA GLY A 322 -5.23 -19.67 28.50
C GLY A 322 -3.85 -19.20 28.04
N VAL A 323 -3.73 -17.95 27.57
CA VAL A 323 -2.47 -17.35 27.14
C VAL A 323 -1.61 -16.98 28.35
N THR A 324 -0.29 -17.15 28.26
CA THR A 324 0.64 -16.80 29.34
C THR A 324 0.62 -15.28 29.57
N VAL A 325 0.26 -14.86 30.78
CA VAL A 325 0.28 -13.46 31.20
C VAL A 325 1.56 -13.21 32.00
N LEU A 326 2.32 -12.19 31.60
CA LEU A 326 3.52 -11.73 32.30
C LEU A 326 3.29 -10.30 32.80
N THR A 327 3.86 -9.98 33.95
CA THR A 327 4.05 -8.60 34.40
C THR A 327 5.16 -7.92 33.60
N GLU A 328 5.26 -6.60 33.72
CA GLU A 328 6.37 -5.85 33.10
C GLU A 328 7.74 -6.30 33.62
N ASP A 329 7.86 -6.60 34.92
CA ASP A 329 9.11 -7.08 35.52
C ASP A 329 9.48 -8.48 34.99
N GLU A 330 8.51 -9.41 34.93
CA GLU A 330 8.74 -10.76 34.38
C GLU A 330 9.11 -10.71 32.88
N TRP A 331 8.56 -9.76 32.12
CA TRP A 331 8.96 -9.52 30.73
C TRP A 331 10.43 -9.10 30.64
N LEU A 332 10.85 -8.13 31.46
CA LEU A 332 12.23 -7.63 31.46
C LEU A 332 13.23 -8.72 31.87
N GLU A 333 12.87 -9.56 32.85
CA GLU A 333 13.65 -10.74 33.21
C GLU A 333 13.75 -11.74 32.03
N LEU A 334 12.63 -12.03 31.37
CA LEU A 334 12.57 -12.97 30.24
C LEU A 334 13.43 -12.54 29.05
N VAL A 335 13.52 -11.23 28.78
CA VAL A 335 14.35 -10.68 27.68
C VAL A 335 15.78 -10.35 28.11
N GLY A 336 16.18 -10.71 29.33
CA GLY A 336 17.56 -10.58 29.82
C GLY A 336 17.97 -9.15 30.20
N GLN A 337 17.04 -8.34 30.70
CA GLN A 337 17.27 -7.01 31.26
C GLN A 337 17.00 -6.91 32.77
N GLY A 338 16.77 -8.05 33.45
CA GLY A 338 16.58 -8.17 34.89
C GLY A 338 17.88 -8.38 35.67
#